data_AF-A0A1M6FDA2-F1
#
_entry.id   AF-A0A1M6FDA2-F1
#
_cell.length_a   1.000
_cell.length_b   1.000
_cell.length_c   1.000
_cell.angle_alpha   90.00
_cell.angle_beta   90.00
_cell.angle_gamma   90.00
#
_symmetry.space_group_name_H-M   'P 1'
#
loop_
_entity.id
_entity.type
_entity.pdbx_description
1 polymer ?
#
loop_
_entity_poly.entity_id
_entity_poly.type
_entity_poly.pdbx_seq_one_letter_code
_entity_poly.pdbx_strand_id
1 'polypeptide(L)'
;MQFRSDYFTTTFYNCGGAVGGNYDEYLNFLKNLDYTPKCIILGLDAWVFNHEWNYNCRVYDELVPVTEIPRPKMTLVKAVITDWLDNKWSFSDIDMYPQNIGFNGRIKDQGFMIDGSYYNGYIYRNPQASSDYMFKDTYKRIETGTARFEWGANVDLKTLTKLDALLAYCAEKGIYVIGFSPPFAPSVISAMYDSGKYLYLPEIAIQCTPLFKKYGFEFYDYLDISGIGASDDNFLDGFHGSCVAYAYIVNDMIKCKSKIVKYVDNEKLDLLVKNAYNGRTFYDPEDKR
;
A
#
# COMPACT_ATOMS: atom_id res chain seq x y z
N MET A 1 -2.38 -1.59 -1.97
CA MET A 1 -3.44 -2.32 -1.24
C MET A 1 -3.31 -3.82 -1.49
N GLN A 2 -2.38 -4.48 -0.79
CA GLN A 2 -1.87 -5.80 -1.19
C GLN A 2 -2.08 -6.90 -0.15
N PHE A 3 -2.50 -6.53 1.07
CA PHE A 3 -3.00 -7.51 2.05
C PHE A 3 -4.26 -8.20 1.53
N ARG A 4 -4.31 -9.53 1.63
CA ARG A 4 -5.38 -10.36 1.07
C ARG A 4 -6.12 -11.07 2.20
N SER A 5 -7.45 -11.11 2.11
CA SER A 5 -8.29 -11.86 3.04
C SER A 5 -7.99 -13.36 3.09
N ASP A 6 -7.34 -13.90 2.05
CA ASP A 6 -6.96 -15.30 1.94
C ASP A 6 -6.28 -15.85 3.21
N TYR A 7 -5.44 -15.08 3.90
CA TYR A 7 -4.71 -15.56 5.08
C TYR A 7 -5.09 -14.86 6.39
N PHE A 8 -6.10 -13.99 6.40
CA PHE A 8 -6.62 -13.43 7.65
C PHE A 8 -7.81 -14.25 8.17
N THR A 9 -7.84 -14.49 9.48
CA THR A 9 -8.93 -15.21 10.18
C THR A 9 -10.09 -14.29 10.58
N THR A 10 -9.93 -12.98 10.39
CA THR A 10 -10.94 -11.96 10.69
C THR A 10 -11.23 -11.12 9.45
N THR A 11 -12.45 -10.59 9.37
CA THR A 11 -12.77 -9.55 8.39
C THR A 11 -12.02 -8.26 8.71
N PHE A 12 -11.58 -7.55 7.67
CA PHE A 12 -10.92 -6.25 7.79
C PHE A 12 -11.33 -5.34 6.62
N TYR A 13 -11.01 -4.06 6.73
CA TYR A 13 -11.15 -3.08 5.66
C TYR A 13 -9.76 -2.69 5.16
N ASN A 14 -9.55 -2.75 3.84
CA ASN A 14 -8.35 -2.21 3.22
C ASN A 14 -8.58 -0.74 2.92
N CYS A 15 -8.03 0.14 3.75
CA CYS A 15 -8.21 1.60 3.61
C CYS A 15 -7.06 2.27 2.84
N GLY A 16 -6.35 1.53 1.98
CA GLY A 16 -5.30 2.15 1.15
C GLY A 16 -5.90 3.18 0.18
N GLY A 17 -5.19 4.28 -0.03
CA GLY A 17 -5.70 5.41 -0.81
C GLY A 17 -6.74 6.27 -0.10
N ALA A 18 -7.15 5.93 1.13
CA ALA A 18 -7.95 6.83 1.97
C ALA A 18 -7.14 8.05 2.45
N VAL A 19 -5.82 7.95 2.41
CA VAL A 19 -4.88 8.97 2.84
C VAL A 19 -3.72 9.02 1.84
N GLY A 20 -3.24 10.22 1.52
CA GLY A 20 -2.17 10.41 0.54
C GLY A 20 -1.14 11.46 0.91
N GLY A 21 -1.42 12.36 1.85
CA GLY A 21 -0.52 13.45 2.24
C GLY A 21 0.45 13.07 3.36
N ASN A 22 -0.01 13.17 4.61
CA ASN A 22 0.78 13.00 5.83
C ASN A 22 -0.10 12.45 6.98
N TYR A 23 0.48 12.12 8.14
CA TYR A 23 -0.17 11.40 9.24
C TYR A 23 -1.28 12.18 9.97
N ASP A 24 -1.39 13.49 9.78
CA ASP A 24 -2.54 14.28 10.18
C ASP A 24 -3.81 13.93 9.40
N GLU A 25 -3.68 13.55 8.13
CA GLU A 25 -4.80 13.05 7.33
C GLU A 25 -5.27 11.66 7.80
N TYR A 26 -4.35 10.79 8.23
CA TYR A 26 -4.69 9.51 8.88
C TYR A 26 -5.47 9.73 10.18
N LEU A 27 -5.01 10.68 11.01
CA LEU A 27 -5.72 11.06 12.24
C LEU A 27 -7.10 11.63 11.94
N ASN A 28 -7.22 12.49 10.92
CA ASN A 28 -8.50 13.02 10.49
C ASN A 28 -9.45 11.90 10.02
N PHE A 29 -8.95 10.95 9.23
CA PHE A 29 -9.72 9.79 8.78
C PHE A 29 -10.25 8.97 9.97
N LEU A 30 -9.40 8.61 10.93
CA LEU A 30 -9.83 7.84 12.11
C LEU A 30 -10.87 8.58 12.96
N LYS A 31 -10.73 9.91 13.12
CA LYS A 31 -11.71 10.74 13.85
C LYS A 31 -13.07 10.82 13.16
N ASN A 32 -13.14 10.51 11.87
CA ASN A 32 -14.38 10.50 11.08
C ASN A 32 -15.07 9.13 11.04
N LEU A 33 -14.46 8.08 11.59
CA LEU A 33 -15.12 6.78 11.69
C LEU A 33 -16.24 6.82 12.73
N ASP A 34 -17.38 6.21 12.41
CA ASP A 34 -18.51 5.99 13.32
C ASP A 34 -18.31 4.77 14.23
N TYR A 35 -17.18 4.08 14.10
CA TYR A 35 -16.73 2.98 14.94
C TYR A 35 -15.26 3.11 15.32
N THR A 36 -14.83 2.37 16.34
CA THR A 36 -13.42 2.32 16.77
C THR A 36 -12.80 0.97 16.39
N PRO A 37 -11.79 0.91 15.50
CA PRO A 37 -11.13 -0.35 15.15
C PRO A 37 -10.33 -0.90 16.34
N LYS A 38 -10.30 -2.23 16.50
CA LYS A 38 -9.50 -2.87 17.57
C LYS A 38 -8.01 -2.82 17.29
N CYS A 39 -7.65 -2.91 16.02
CA CYS A 39 -6.27 -2.95 15.53
C CYS A 39 -6.21 -2.28 14.17
N ILE A 40 -5.12 -1.58 13.89
CA ILE A 40 -4.78 -1.06 12.56
C ILE A 40 -3.40 -1.58 12.15
N ILE A 41 -3.26 -1.94 10.88
CA ILE A 41 -1.96 -2.17 10.24
C ILE A 41 -1.67 -0.90 9.45
N LEU A 42 -0.62 -0.18 9.84
CA LEU A 42 -0.32 1.17 9.34
C LEU A 42 0.93 1.14 8.47
N GLY A 43 0.77 1.36 7.17
CA GLY A 43 1.87 1.58 6.24
C GLY A 43 2.42 2.99 6.38
N LEU A 44 3.72 3.11 6.66
CA LEU A 44 4.46 4.35 6.76
C LEU A 44 5.27 4.58 5.47
N ASP A 45 4.60 5.11 4.44
CA ASP A 45 5.24 5.38 3.15
C ASP A 45 6.45 6.30 3.31
N ALA A 46 7.61 5.90 2.77
CA ALA A 46 8.89 6.55 3.04
C ALA A 46 8.90 8.04 2.67
N TRP A 47 8.29 8.39 1.54
CA TRP A 47 8.25 9.77 1.04
C TRP A 47 7.49 10.72 1.97
N VAL A 48 6.60 10.24 2.83
CA VAL A 48 5.89 11.08 3.82
C VAL A 48 6.85 11.66 4.86
N PHE A 49 8.00 11.03 5.09
CA PHE A 49 9.06 11.56 5.95
C PHE A 49 10.01 12.50 5.22
N ASN A 50 9.82 12.78 3.93
CA ASN A 50 10.64 13.71 3.18
C ASN A 50 10.07 15.14 3.26
N HIS A 51 10.94 16.12 3.54
CA HIS A 51 10.52 17.52 3.64
C HIS A 51 9.94 18.10 2.35
N GLU A 52 10.54 17.79 1.20
CA GLU A 52 10.13 18.31 -0.11
C GLU A 52 8.75 17.76 -0.51
N TRP A 53 8.46 16.49 -0.19
CA TRP A 53 7.12 15.92 -0.34
C TRP A 53 6.08 16.71 0.46
N ASN A 54 6.40 17.04 1.71
CA ASN A 54 5.48 17.70 2.62
C ASN A 54 5.24 19.17 2.31
N TYR A 55 6.08 19.80 1.48
CA TYR A 55 5.93 21.22 1.13
C TYR A 55 4.56 21.53 0.51
N ASN A 56 4.02 20.61 -0.29
CA ASN A 56 2.73 20.77 -0.98
C ASN A 56 1.59 19.96 -0.35
N CYS A 57 1.86 19.24 0.73
CA CYS A 57 0.82 18.45 1.40
C CYS A 57 -0.17 19.35 2.13
N ARG A 58 -1.46 19.00 2.03
CA ARG A 58 -2.49 19.66 2.83
C ARG A 58 -2.22 19.43 4.32
N VAL A 59 -2.35 20.49 5.11
CA VAL A 59 -2.30 20.41 6.58
C VAL A 59 -3.71 20.33 7.12
N TYR A 60 -3.94 19.41 8.06
CA TYR A 60 -5.20 19.23 8.77
C TYR A 60 -5.03 19.67 10.23
N ASP A 61 -5.25 20.96 10.49
CA ASP A 61 -5.21 21.53 11.85
C ASP A 61 -6.53 21.33 12.63
N GLU A 62 -7.63 21.07 11.91
CA GLU A 62 -8.97 20.85 12.46
C GLU A 62 -9.61 19.59 11.85
N LEU A 63 -10.67 19.08 12.51
CA LEU A 63 -11.47 17.97 11.98
C LEU A 63 -12.15 18.41 10.68
N VAL A 64 -11.80 17.75 9.57
CA VAL A 64 -12.44 17.92 8.28
C VAL A 64 -13.35 16.72 8.03
N PRO A 65 -14.68 16.92 7.90
CA PRO A 65 -15.61 15.85 7.60
C PRO A 65 -15.24 15.12 6.30
N VAL A 66 -15.18 13.79 6.36
CA VAL A 66 -15.07 12.97 5.14
C VAL A 66 -16.42 12.99 4.45
N THR A 67 -16.45 13.45 3.20
CA THR A 67 -17.67 13.57 2.40
C THR A 67 -17.53 12.76 1.12
N GLU A 68 -18.63 12.21 0.63
CA GLU A 68 -18.65 11.58 -0.68
C GLU A 68 -18.35 12.62 -1.76
N ILE A 69 -17.44 12.30 -2.68
CA ILE A 69 -17.14 13.17 -3.82
C ILE A 69 -18.31 13.05 -4.82
N PRO A 70 -19.11 14.10 -5.03
CA PRO A 70 -20.23 14.03 -5.96
C PRO A 70 -19.70 13.88 -7.39
N ARG A 71 -19.99 12.76 -8.03
CA ARG A 71 -19.71 12.55 -9.45
C ARG A 71 -20.99 12.73 -10.27
N PRO A 72 -21.08 13.73 -11.17
CA PRO A 72 -22.26 13.90 -12.01
C PRO A 72 -22.51 12.66 -12.87
N LYS A 73 -23.67 12.01 -12.69
CA LYS A 73 -24.03 10.76 -13.38
C LYS A 73 -23.92 10.89 -14.91
N MET A 74 -24.27 12.04 -15.46
CA MET A 74 -24.20 12.30 -16.90
C MET A 74 -22.75 12.30 -17.44
N THR A 75 -21.79 12.79 -16.65
CA THR A 75 -20.37 12.72 -17.03
C THR A 75 -19.88 11.29 -17.06
N LEU A 76 -20.29 10.47 -16.09
CA LEU A 76 -19.96 9.04 -16.05
C LEU A 76 -20.54 8.30 -17.26
N VAL A 77 -21.83 8.52 -17.57
CA VAL A 77 -22.49 7.89 -18.73
C VAL A 77 -21.82 8.30 -20.04
N LYS A 78 -21.49 9.59 -20.21
CA LYS A 78 -20.75 10.07 -21.40
C LYS A 78 -19.39 9.38 -21.53
N ALA A 79 -18.62 9.28 -20.45
CA ALA A 79 -17.32 8.61 -20.47
C ALA A 79 -17.44 7.14 -20.89
N VAL A 80 -18.41 6.41 -20.33
CA VAL A 80 -18.68 5.00 -20.66
C VAL A 80 -19.04 4.84 -22.15
N ILE A 81 -19.92 5.71 -22.69
CA ILE A 81 -20.32 5.67 -24.10
C ILE A 81 -19.14 6.03 -25.02
N THR A 82 -18.39 7.08 -24.71
CA THR A 82 -17.21 7.47 -25.49
C THR A 82 -16.19 6.34 -25.55
N ASP A 83 -15.87 5.72 -24.41
CA ASP A 83 -14.92 4.60 -24.36
C ASP A 83 -15.45 3.36 -25.12
N TRP A 84 -16.76 3.16 -25.19
CA TRP A 84 -17.37 2.10 -25.98
C TRP A 84 -17.26 2.38 -27.49
N LEU A 85 -17.57 3.61 -27.93
CA LEU A 85 -17.43 4.03 -29.32
C LEU A 85 -15.97 3.99 -29.79
N ASP A 86 -15.04 4.27 -28.89
CA ASP A 86 -13.59 4.15 -29.12
C ASP A 86 -13.09 2.69 -29.12
N ASN A 87 -13.98 1.70 -28.95
CA ASN A 87 -13.66 0.27 -28.83
C ASN A 87 -12.67 -0.06 -27.69
N LYS A 88 -12.68 0.69 -26.59
CA LYS A 88 -11.85 0.39 -25.41
C LYS A 88 -12.41 -0.75 -24.56
N TRP A 89 -13.67 -1.13 -24.78
CA TRP A 89 -14.37 -2.23 -24.12
C TRP A 89 -15.64 -2.63 -24.91
N SER A 90 -16.19 -3.80 -24.61
CA SER A 90 -17.42 -4.34 -25.19
C SER A 90 -18.37 -4.92 -24.12
N PHE A 91 -19.66 -5.06 -24.43
CA PHE A 91 -20.64 -5.63 -23.49
C PHE A 91 -20.34 -7.08 -23.11
N SER A 92 -19.68 -7.85 -24.00
CA SER A 92 -19.21 -9.20 -23.69
C SER A 92 -18.11 -9.23 -22.62
N ASP A 93 -17.46 -8.10 -22.34
CA ASP A 93 -16.36 -8.04 -21.38
C ASP A 93 -16.85 -7.86 -19.93
N ILE A 94 -18.09 -7.43 -19.72
CA ILE A 94 -18.61 -7.02 -18.40
C ILE A 94 -18.59 -8.16 -17.38
N ASP A 95 -18.80 -9.40 -17.82
CA ASP A 95 -18.88 -10.56 -16.93
C ASP A 95 -17.60 -11.40 -16.95
N MET A 96 -16.49 -10.90 -17.53
CA MET A 96 -15.26 -11.67 -17.64
C MET A 96 -14.57 -11.93 -16.30
N TYR A 97 -14.65 -10.98 -15.38
CA TYR A 97 -13.92 -11.02 -14.10
C TYR A 97 -14.86 -10.74 -12.91
N PRO A 98 -15.74 -11.70 -12.55
CA PRO A 98 -16.79 -11.50 -11.56
C PRO A 98 -16.30 -11.27 -10.12
N GLN A 99 -15.08 -11.70 -9.80
CA GLN A 99 -14.42 -11.49 -8.52
C GLN A 99 -13.98 -10.04 -8.27
N ASN A 100 -13.83 -9.25 -9.35
CA ASN A 100 -13.44 -7.85 -9.25
C ASN A 100 -14.66 -6.93 -9.18
N ILE A 101 -14.48 -5.82 -8.47
CA ILE A 101 -15.48 -4.79 -8.21
C ILE A 101 -15.19 -3.58 -9.10
N GLY A 102 -16.27 -3.03 -9.66
CA GLY A 102 -16.22 -1.85 -10.51
C GLY A 102 -15.94 -2.18 -11.98
N PHE A 103 -16.23 -1.20 -12.83
CA PHE A 103 -16.23 -1.35 -14.28
C PHE A 103 -14.87 -1.81 -14.84
N ASN A 104 -13.77 -1.18 -14.42
CA ASN A 104 -12.42 -1.59 -14.83
C ASN A 104 -12.05 -2.99 -14.32
N GLY A 105 -12.44 -3.33 -13.09
CA GLY A 105 -12.21 -4.66 -12.53
C GLY A 105 -12.87 -5.74 -13.37
N ARG A 106 -14.12 -5.50 -13.75
CA ARG A 106 -14.98 -6.41 -14.52
C ARG A 106 -14.54 -6.63 -15.96
N ILE A 107 -13.99 -5.60 -16.61
CA ILE A 107 -13.66 -5.60 -18.05
C ILE A 107 -12.17 -5.80 -18.32
N LYS A 108 -11.30 -5.23 -17.47
CA LYS A 108 -9.85 -5.19 -17.69
C LYS A 108 -9.07 -6.07 -16.74
N ASP A 109 -9.76 -6.75 -15.82
CA ASP A 109 -9.15 -7.51 -14.73
C ASP A 109 -8.17 -6.69 -13.88
N GLN A 110 -8.52 -5.43 -13.66
CA GLN A 110 -7.74 -4.48 -12.87
C GLN A 110 -8.72 -3.68 -12.00
N GLY A 111 -8.79 -4.02 -10.72
CA GLY A 111 -9.76 -3.40 -9.83
C GLY A 111 -9.74 -3.95 -8.42
N PHE A 112 -10.64 -3.42 -7.60
CA PHE A 112 -10.78 -3.82 -6.21
C PHE A 112 -11.45 -5.19 -6.10
N MET A 113 -11.08 -5.97 -5.10
CA MET A 113 -11.77 -7.21 -4.72
C MET A 113 -12.64 -6.97 -3.49
N ILE A 114 -13.45 -7.96 -3.12
CA ILE A 114 -14.40 -7.85 -2.00
C ILE A 114 -13.74 -7.57 -0.65
N ASP A 115 -12.47 -7.91 -0.50
CA ASP A 115 -11.65 -7.63 0.69
C ASP A 115 -10.94 -6.26 0.64
N GLY A 116 -11.24 -5.45 -0.38
CA GLY A 116 -10.64 -4.13 -0.61
C GLY A 116 -9.21 -4.17 -1.16
N SER A 117 -8.62 -5.34 -1.39
CA SER A 117 -7.33 -5.44 -2.07
C SER A 117 -7.47 -5.11 -3.56
N TYR A 118 -6.39 -4.65 -4.20
CA TYR A 118 -6.43 -4.28 -5.62
C TYR A 118 -5.77 -5.36 -6.48
N TYR A 119 -6.55 -5.99 -7.36
CA TYR A 119 -6.09 -7.01 -8.29
C TYR A 119 -5.51 -6.37 -9.55
N ASN A 120 -4.33 -6.85 -9.97
CA ASN A 120 -3.65 -6.38 -11.18
C ASN A 120 -3.54 -7.49 -12.24
N GLY A 121 -4.61 -8.25 -12.46
CA GLY A 121 -4.63 -9.44 -13.34
C GLY A 121 -4.03 -9.19 -14.73
N TYR A 122 -4.40 -8.09 -15.38
CA TYR A 122 -3.82 -7.75 -16.68
C TYR A 122 -2.29 -7.55 -16.64
N ILE A 123 -1.74 -6.94 -15.58
CA ILE A 123 -0.28 -6.80 -15.39
C ILE A 123 0.35 -8.14 -15.04
N TYR A 124 -0.32 -9.01 -14.28
CA TYR A 124 0.18 -10.34 -13.97
C TYR A 124 0.37 -11.19 -15.23
N ARG A 125 -0.55 -11.07 -16.20
CA ARG A 125 -0.45 -11.73 -17.52
C ARG A 125 0.50 -11.02 -18.48
N ASN A 126 0.56 -9.69 -18.41
CA ASN A 126 1.33 -8.85 -19.34
C ASN A 126 2.25 -7.87 -18.58
N PRO A 127 3.30 -8.33 -17.88
CA PRO A 127 4.16 -7.44 -17.10
C PRO A 127 4.77 -6.30 -17.93
N GLN A 128 5.13 -6.61 -19.18
CA GLN A 128 5.68 -5.64 -20.15
C GLN A 128 4.72 -4.51 -20.56
N ALA A 129 3.42 -4.66 -20.30
CA ALA A 129 2.43 -3.62 -20.54
C ALA A 129 2.35 -2.59 -19.39
N SER A 130 3.01 -2.86 -18.26
CA SER A 130 3.15 -1.88 -17.17
C SER A 130 3.93 -0.67 -17.67
N SER A 131 3.46 0.53 -17.32
CA SER A 131 4.17 1.79 -17.59
C SER A 131 5.53 1.85 -16.90
N ASP A 132 5.71 1.09 -15.81
CA ASP A 132 6.96 0.98 -15.07
C ASP A 132 7.61 -0.41 -15.21
N TYR A 133 7.45 -1.05 -16.37
CA TYR A 133 8.13 -2.33 -16.64
C TYR A 133 9.64 -2.20 -16.48
N MET A 134 10.24 -3.11 -15.70
CA MET A 134 11.65 -3.06 -15.27
C MET A 134 12.02 -1.77 -14.52
N PHE A 135 11.05 -1.16 -13.85
CA PHE A 135 11.22 0.02 -12.99
C PHE A 135 11.77 1.26 -13.72
N LYS A 136 11.61 1.34 -15.05
CA LYS A 136 12.18 2.43 -15.87
C LYS A 136 11.70 3.81 -15.45
N ASP A 137 10.42 3.95 -15.17
CA ASP A 137 9.85 5.21 -14.70
C ASP A 137 10.28 5.50 -13.26
N THR A 138 10.34 4.47 -12.40
CA THR A 138 10.87 4.61 -11.05
C THR A 138 12.34 5.09 -11.05
N TYR A 139 13.23 4.51 -11.85
CA TYR A 139 14.61 4.98 -11.95
C TYR A 139 14.70 6.43 -12.43
N LYS A 140 13.86 6.82 -13.39
CA LYS A 140 13.77 8.22 -13.83
C LYS A 140 13.32 9.15 -12.70
N ARG A 141 12.36 8.74 -11.88
CA ARG A 141 11.91 9.49 -10.69
C ARG A 141 13.03 9.62 -9.66
N ILE A 142 13.81 8.56 -9.46
CA ILE A 142 14.98 8.58 -8.58
C ILE A 142 16.04 9.58 -9.06
N GLU A 143 16.34 9.55 -10.36
CA GLU A 143 17.32 10.43 -11.00
C GLU A 143 16.88 11.89 -10.99
N THR A 144 15.57 12.17 -10.99
CA THR A 144 15.02 13.54 -11.02
C THR A 144 14.54 14.06 -9.68
N GLY A 145 14.39 13.20 -8.67
CA GLY A 145 13.96 13.61 -7.34
C GLY A 145 12.47 13.98 -7.27
N THR A 146 11.59 13.24 -7.95
CA THR A 146 10.17 13.64 -8.12
C THR A 146 9.18 12.51 -7.92
N ALA A 147 7.91 12.88 -7.66
CA ALA A 147 6.76 11.99 -7.68
C ALA A 147 6.88 10.80 -6.71
N ARG A 148 7.10 11.11 -5.42
CA ARG A 148 7.36 10.18 -4.29
C ARG A 148 8.82 9.73 -4.16
N PHE A 149 9.71 10.28 -4.97
CA PHE A 149 11.14 10.02 -4.93
C PHE A 149 11.92 11.32 -4.69
N GLU A 150 11.34 12.25 -3.95
CA GLU A 150 12.02 13.47 -3.57
C GLU A 150 13.31 13.15 -2.78
N TRP A 151 14.40 13.86 -3.11
CA TRP A 151 15.67 13.70 -2.41
C TRP A 151 15.58 14.28 -1.01
N GLY A 152 16.40 13.75 -0.09
CA GLY A 152 16.40 14.21 1.28
C GLY A 152 17.62 13.73 2.05
N ALA A 153 18.09 14.58 2.95
CA ALA A 153 19.19 14.24 3.85
C ALA A 153 18.69 13.69 5.20
N ASN A 154 17.58 14.23 5.72
CA ASN A 154 17.05 13.90 7.04
C ASN A 154 15.53 13.76 6.98
N VAL A 155 14.95 13.05 7.95
CA VAL A 155 13.49 12.97 8.08
C VAL A 155 12.88 14.31 8.49
N ASP A 156 11.67 14.58 8.01
CA ASP A 156 10.89 15.75 8.39
C ASP A 156 10.34 15.60 9.82
N LEU A 157 10.86 16.41 10.73
CA LEU A 157 10.44 16.42 12.13
C LEU A 157 8.94 16.76 12.30
N LYS A 158 8.34 17.52 11.38
CA LYS A 158 6.90 17.81 11.43
C LYS A 158 6.07 16.54 11.20
N THR A 159 6.52 15.67 10.31
CA THR A 159 5.90 14.35 10.09
C THR A 159 5.97 13.50 11.36
N LEU A 160 7.10 13.51 12.07
CA LEU A 160 7.23 12.79 13.34
C LEU A 160 6.27 13.31 14.41
N THR A 161 6.06 14.63 14.49
CA THR A 161 5.04 15.21 15.39
C THR A 161 3.63 14.77 15.03
N LYS A 162 3.28 14.75 13.74
CA LYS A 162 1.96 14.28 13.27
C LYS A 162 1.75 12.80 13.56
N LEU A 163 2.79 11.97 13.36
CA LEU A 163 2.77 10.56 13.69
C LEU A 163 2.62 10.34 15.20
N ASP A 164 3.34 11.09 16.05
CA ASP A 164 3.17 11.04 17.51
C ASP A 164 1.72 11.31 17.92
N ALA A 165 1.09 12.33 17.33
CA ALA A 165 -0.31 12.68 17.60
C ALA A 165 -1.29 11.57 17.16
N LEU A 166 -1.05 10.95 16.00
CA LEU A 166 -1.83 9.81 15.52
C LEU A 166 -1.73 8.61 16.49
N LEU A 167 -0.52 8.25 16.91
CA LEU A 167 -0.30 7.13 17.82
C LEU A 167 -0.86 7.43 19.21
N ALA A 168 -0.72 8.66 19.72
CA ALA A 168 -1.34 9.08 20.98
C ALA A 168 -2.86 8.92 20.95
N TYR A 169 -3.51 9.37 19.87
CA TYR A 169 -4.94 9.19 19.69
C TYR A 169 -5.34 7.71 19.66
N CYS A 170 -4.59 6.87 18.94
CA CYS A 170 -4.84 5.43 18.90
C CYS A 170 -4.73 4.81 20.29
N ALA A 171 -3.71 5.18 21.07
CA ALA A 171 -3.54 4.70 22.44
C ALA A 171 -4.69 5.15 23.36
N GLU A 172 -5.13 6.41 23.27
CA GLU A 172 -6.26 6.94 24.03
C GLU A 172 -7.57 6.19 23.73
N LYS A 173 -7.79 5.85 22.45
CA LYS A 173 -8.98 5.12 22.00
C LYS A 173 -8.88 3.60 22.14
N GLY A 174 -7.76 3.07 22.64
CA GLY A 174 -7.52 1.63 22.75
C GLY A 174 -7.37 0.91 21.41
N ILE A 175 -6.99 1.63 20.35
CA ILE A 175 -6.68 1.09 19.03
C ILE A 175 -5.23 0.60 19.06
N TYR A 176 -5.01 -0.70 18.84
CA TYR A 176 -3.65 -1.22 18.71
C TYR A 176 -3.05 -0.92 17.33
N VAL A 177 -1.81 -0.45 17.27
CA VAL A 177 -1.13 -0.14 16.01
C VAL A 177 0.01 -1.12 15.74
N ILE A 178 0.01 -1.70 14.54
CA ILE A 178 1.14 -2.43 13.96
C ILE A 178 1.63 -1.59 12.78
N GLY A 179 2.68 -0.82 12.99
CA GLY A 179 3.30 0.00 11.96
C GLY A 179 4.31 -0.79 11.13
N PHE A 180 4.44 -0.45 9.85
CA PHE A 180 5.53 -0.94 9.02
C PHE A 180 5.87 0.03 7.91
N SER A 181 7.11 0.04 7.42
CA SER A 181 7.48 0.76 6.20
C SER A 181 7.18 -0.12 4.97
N PRO A 182 6.36 0.33 4.01
CA PRO A 182 6.12 -0.42 2.78
C PRO A 182 7.40 -0.61 1.96
N PRO A 183 7.55 -1.75 1.28
CA PRO A 183 8.82 -2.10 0.66
C PRO A 183 9.03 -1.42 -0.69
N PHE A 184 10.30 -1.17 -1.00
CA PHE A 184 10.78 -0.93 -2.35
C PHE A 184 11.27 -2.24 -2.98
N ALA A 185 11.26 -2.32 -4.31
CA ALA A 185 11.91 -3.44 -4.99
C ALA A 185 13.41 -3.45 -4.66
N PRO A 186 14.04 -4.62 -4.43
CA PRO A 186 15.46 -4.72 -4.07
C PRO A 186 16.42 -3.89 -4.95
N SER A 187 16.25 -3.93 -6.27
CA SER A 187 17.10 -3.13 -7.16
C SER A 187 16.85 -1.62 -7.03
N VAL A 188 15.61 -1.23 -6.71
CA VAL A 188 15.18 0.17 -6.55
C VAL A 188 15.75 0.76 -5.26
N ILE A 189 15.63 0.05 -4.13
CA ILE A 189 16.20 0.53 -2.86
C ILE A 189 17.73 0.62 -2.92
N SER A 190 18.38 -0.33 -3.60
CA SER A 190 19.83 -0.25 -3.87
C SER A 190 20.17 1.02 -4.66
N ALA A 191 19.44 1.29 -5.75
CA ALA A 191 19.68 2.48 -6.56
C ALA A 191 19.48 3.80 -5.77
N MET A 192 18.51 3.83 -4.85
CA MET A 192 18.31 4.98 -3.96
C MET A 192 19.49 5.16 -2.99
N TYR A 193 19.99 4.09 -2.39
CA TYR A 193 21.17 4.17 -1.52
C TYR A 193 22.44 4.56 -2.29
N ASP A 194 22.68 3.92 -3.44
CA ASP A 194 23.85 4.15 -4.28
C ASP A 194 23.89 5.58 -4.83
N SER A 195 22.74 6.23 -5.00
CA SER A 195 22.69 7.63 -5.44
C SER A 195 23.21 8.60 -4.39
N GLY A 196 23.23 8.21 -3.10
CA GLY A 196 23.60 9.08 -1.97
C GLY A 196 22.62 10.22 -1.70
N LYS A 197 21.41 10.19 -2.28
CA LYS A 197 20.42 11.30 -2.20
C LYS A 197 19.24 11.03 -1.25
N TYR A 198 19.21 9.85 -0.63
CA TYR A 198 18.11 9.37 0.21
C TYR A 198 18.59 9.01 1.63
N LEU A 199 19.47 9.84 2.20
CA LEU A 199 20.09 9.61 3.51
C LEU A 199 19.07 9.58 4.66
N TYR A 200 17.86 10.10 4.42
CA TYR A 200 16.77 10.05 5.40
C TYR A 200 16.15 8.66 5.57
N LEU A 201 16.31 7.73 4.62
CA LEU A 201 15.61 6.44 4.69
C LEU A 201 15.98 5.61 5.94
N PRO A 202 17.27 5.43 6.30
CA PRO A 202 17.63 4.72 7.52
C PRO A 202 17.16 5.42 8.80
N GLU A 203 17.00 6.75 8.77
CA GLU A 203 16.51 7.50 9.91
C GLU A 203 15.04 7.20 10.24
N ILE A 204 14.23 6.79 9.25
CA ILE A 204 12.82 6.44 9.47
C ILE A 204 12.70 5.37 10.56
N ALA A 205 13.46 4.28 10.45
CA ALA A 205 13.42 3.21 11.44
C ALA A 205 13.97 3.65 12.81
N ILE A 206 15.06 4.43 12.81
CA ILE A 206 15.68 4.99 14.02
C ILE A 206 14.68 5.83 14.81
N GLN A 207 13.86 6.64 14.13
CA GLN A 207 12.89 7.54 14.76
C GLN A 207 11.55 6.86 15.07
N CYS A 208 11.04 6.01 14.17
CA CYS A 208 9.73 5.37 14.34
C CYS A 208 9.76 4.30 15.43
N THR A 209 10.82 3.50 15.54
CA THR A 209 10.90 2.42 16.54
C THR A 209 10.66 2.89 17.98
N PRO A 210 11.40 3.89 18.51
CA PRO A 210 11.14 4.40 19.86
C PRO A 210 9.78 5.10 19.97
N LEU A 211 9.31 5.74 18.90
CA LEU A 211 8.02 6.44 18.89
C LEU A 211 6.83 5.47 19.03
N PHE A 212 6.83 4.35 18.31
CA PHE A 212 5.81 3.31 18.47
C PHE A 212 5.90 2.65 19.85
N LYS A 213 7.14 2.37 20.31
CA LYS A 213 7.37 1.78 21.63
C LYS A 213 6.85 2.63 22.79
N LYS A 214 6.93 3.96 22.68
CA LYS A 214 6.35 4.92 23.66
C LYS A 214 4.87 4.64 23.96
N TYR A 215 4.11 4.17 22.97
CA TYR A 215 2.68 3.85 23.11
C TYR A 215 2.38 2.35 23.25
N GLY A 216 3.40 1.50 23.38
CA GLY A 216 3.24 0.04 23.47
C GLY A 216 2.88 -0.64 22.15
N PHE A 217 3.13 0.03 21.02
CA PHE A 217 2.87 -0.47 19.67
C PHE A 217 4.10 -1.12 19.04
N GLU A 218 3.90 -1.73 17.87
CA GLU A 218 4.94 -2.42 17.09
C GLU A 218 5.28 -1.61 15.85
N PHE A 219 6.56 -1.60 15.46
CA PHE A 219 7.02 -1.06 14.18
C PHE A 219 8.02 -2.02 13.54
N TYR A 220 7.87 -2.26 12.25
CA TYR A 220 8.74 -3.13 11.45
C TYR A 220 9.25 -2.40 10.21
N ASP A 221 10.57 -2.39 10.01
CA ASP A 221 11.17 -1.78 8.83
C ASP A 221 11.29 -2.80 7.70
N TYR A 222 10.54 -2.58 6.62
CA TYR A 222 10.56 -3.40 5.40
C TYR A 222 10.88 -2.56 4.16
N LEU A 223 11.58 -1.42 4.28
CA LEU A 223 12.03 -0.67 3.09
C LEU A 223 12.85 -1.55 2.12
N ASP A 224 13.66 -2.46 2.68
CA ASP A 224 14.34 -3.53 1.95
C ASP A 224 13.89 -4.90 2.47
N ILE A 225 13.30 -5.70 1.57
CA ILE A 225 12.80 -7.06 1.87
C ILE A 225 13.62 -8.17 1.20
N SER A 226 14.79 -7.85 0.66
CA SER A 226 15.70 -8.86 0.07
C SER A 226 16.10 -9.96 1.07
N GLY A 227 16.18 -9.60 2.37
CA GLY A 227 16.52 -10.52 3.46
C GLY A 227 15.44 -11.53 3.83
N ILE A 228 14.18 -11.35 3.37
CA ILE A 228 13.05 -12.22 3.72
C ILE A 228 12.56 -13.09 2.55
N GLY A 229 13.40 -13.25 1.52
CA GLY A 229 13.15 -14.12 0.37
C GLY A 229 12.38 -13.45 -0.79
N ALA A 230 12.19 -12.14 -0.74
CA ALA A 230 11.61 -11.38 -1.83
C ALA A 230 12.68 -10.87 -2.82
N SER A 231 12.27 -10.71 -4.07
CA SER A 231 13.07 -10.21 -5.19
C SER A 231 12.26 -9.18 -5.98
N ASP A 232 12.86 -8.56 -6.99
CA ASP A 232 12.17 -7.64 -7.92
C ASP A 232 10.92 -8.27 -8.58
N ASP A 233 10.93 -9.59 -8.79
CA ASP A 233 9.78 -10.31 -9.35
C ASP A 233 8.55 -10.29 -8.43
N ASN A 234 8.73 -9.91 -7.17
CA ASN A 234 7.64 -9.76 -6.23
C ASN A 234 6.94 -8.40 -6.30
N PHE A 235 7.29 -7.54 -7.25
CA PHE A 235 6.79 -6.17 -7.35
C PHE A 235 6.02 -5.90 -8.64
N LEU A 236 5.07 -4.97 -8.55
CA LEU A 236 4.29 -4.46 -9.70
C LEU A 236 5.03 -3.33 -10.43
N ASP A 237 5.72 -2.51 -9.65
CA ASP A 237 6.56 -1.39 -10.04
C ASP A 237 7.63 -1.19 -8.95
N GLY A 238 8.45 -0.13 -9.01
CA GLY A 238 9.60 -0.01 -8.11
C GLY A 238 9.27 0.12 -6.61
N PHE A 239 8.02 0.39 -6.23
CA PHE A 239 7.64 0.72 -4.84
C PHE A 239 6.27 0.17 -4.41
N HIS A 240 5.58 -0.57 -5.26
CA HIS A 240 4.40 -1.35 -4.92
C HIS A 240 4.71 -2.84 -4.99
N GLY A 241 4.95 -3.45 -3.83
CA GLY A 241 4.99 -4.90 -3.68
C GLY A 241 3.68 -5.55 -4.14
N SER A 242 3.74 -6.83 -4.51
CA SER A 242 2.57 -7.64 -4.83
C SER A 242 1.92 -8.25 -3.58
N CYS A 243 0.83 -8.99 -3.75
CA CYS A 243 0.24 -9.73 -2.63
C CYS A 243 1.20 -10.79 -2.05
N VAL A 244 2.10 -11.34 -2.86
CA VAL A 244 3.11 -12.31 -2.41
C VAL A 244 4.21 -11.61 -1.61
N ALA A 245 4.66 -10.42 -2.03
CA ALA A 245 5.59 -9.60 -1.24
C ALA A 245 5.02 -9.29 0.16
N TYR A 246 3.75 -8.89 0.21
CA TYR A 246 3.07 -8.62 1.47
C TYR A 246 2.85 -9.87 2.32
N ALA A 247 2.71 -11.04 1.70
CA ALA A 247 2.70 -12.32 2.42
C ALA A 247 4.04 -12.64 3.09
N TYR A 248 5.16 -12.37 2.41
CA TYR A 248 6.49 -12.49 3.02
C TYR A 248 6.64 -11.57 4.22
N ILE A 249 6.19 -10.32 4.10
CA ILE A 249 6.17 -9.34 5.20
C ILE A 249 5.36 -9.87 6.39
N VAL A 250 4.14 -10.37 6.16
CA VAL A 250 3.30 -10.91 7.26
C VAL A 250 3.97 -12.13 7.91
N ASN A 251 4.55 -13.03 7.12
CA ASN A 251 5.26 -14.20 7.65
C ASN A 251 6.47 -13.78 8.51
N ASP A 252 7.22 -12.77 8.06
CA ASP A 252 8.32 -12.22 8.83
C ASP A 252 7.85 -11.54 10.13
N MET A 253 6.79 -10.72 10.09
CA MET A 253 6.19 -10.13 11.30
C MET A 253 5.80 -11.21 12.32
N ILE A 254 5.25 -12.34 11.88
CA ILE A 254 4.92 -13.48 12.75
C ILE A 254 6.19 -14.08 13.38
N LYS A 255 7.25 -14.31 12.59
CA LYS A 255 8.56 -14.79 13.10
C LYS A 255 9.17 -13.83 14.11
N CYS A 256 8.97 -12.53 13.91
CA CYS A 256 9.35 -11.46 14.82
C CYS A 256 8.36 -11.25 16.00
N LYS A 257 7.45 -12.21 16.23
CA LYS A 257 6.51 -12.25 17.36
C LYS A 257 5.52 -11.07 17.40
N SER A 258 5.18 -10.52 16.24
CA SER A 258 4.14 -9.50 16.12
C SER A 258 2.79 -10.01 16.63
N LYS A 259 1.98 -9.13 17.20
CA LYS A 259 0.58 -9.43 17.53
C LYS A 259 -0.30 -9.68 16.29
N ILE A 260 0.19 -9.44 15.08
CA ILE A 260 -0.54 -9.77 13.83
C ILE A 260 -0.93 -11.25 13.78
N VAL A 261 -0.14 -12.13 14.42
CA VAL A 261 -0.38 -13.58 14.50
C VAL A 261 -1.77 -13.95 15.04
N LYS A 262 -2.40 -13.05 15.82
CA LYS A 262 -3.76 -13.26 16.34
C LYS A 262 -4.85 -13.20 15.26
N TYR A 263 -4.53 -12.62 14.11
CA TYR A 263 -5.47 -12.34 13.03
C TYR A 263 -5.13 -13.12 11.76
N VAL A 264 -4.07 -13.94 11.77
CA VAL A 264 -3.55 -14.63 10.59
C VAL A 264 -3.67 -16.14 10.78
N ASP A 265 -4.05 -16.83 9.72
CA ASP A 265 -3.95 -18.28 9.61
C ASP A 265 -2.55 -18.62 9.10
N ASN A 266 -1.65 -18.96 10.04
CA ASN A 266 -0.23 -19.18 9.72
C ASN A 266 -0.03 -20.34 8.74
N GLU A 267 -0.77 -21.43 8.92
CA GLU A 267 -0.66 -22.61 8.04
C GLU A 267 -1.10 -22.26 6.63
N LYS A 268 -2.22 -21.52 6.51
CA LYS A 268 -2.72 -21.07 5.21
C LYS A 268 -1.78 -20.06 4.55
N LEU A 269 -1.22 -19.12 5.31
CA LEU A 269 -0.22 -18.18 4.79
C LEU A 269 0.99 -18.91 4.23
N ASP A 270 1.56 -19.86 4.98
CA ASP A 270 2.72 -20.64 4.55
C ASP A 270 2.41 -21.47 3.29
N LEU A 271 1.22 -22.06 3.21
CA LEU A 271 0.76 -22.77 2.02
C LEU A 271 0.60 -21.85 0.80
N LEU A 272 0.07 -20.64 0.98
CA LEU A 272 -0.09 -19.66 -0.09
C LEU A 272 1.26 -19.17 -0.61
N VAL A 273 2.21 -18.89 0.28
CA VAL A 273 3.57 -18.48 -0.11
C VAL A 273 4.27 -19.61 -0.86
N LYS A 274 4.23 -20.83 -0.32
CA LYS A 274 4.88 -22.00 -0.93
C LYS A 274 4.33 -22.35 -2.31
N ASN A 275 3.02 -22.19 -2.49
CA ASN A 275 2.31 -22.54 -3.73
C ASN A 275 1.97 -21.32 -4.58
N ALA A 276 2.62 -20.16 -4.34
CA ALA A 276 2.35 -18.97 -5.13
C ALA A 276 2.60 -19.25 -6.61
N TYR A 277 1.63 -18.91 -7.46
CA TYR A 277 1.72 -19.14 -8.91
C TYR A 277 2.97 -18.48 -9.51
N ASN A 278 3.28 -17.26 -9.09
CA ASN A 278 4.54 -16.59 -9.39
C ASN A 278 4.84 -15.53 -8.30
N GLY A 279 5.89 -14.73 -8.51
CA GLY A 279 6.27 -13.68 -7.56
C GLY A 279 5.19 -12.63 -7.28
N ARG A 280 4.15 -12.50 -8.12
CA ARG A 280 3.16 -11.41 -8.05
C ARG A 280 1.76 -11.84 -7.60
N THR A 281 1.41 -13.12 -7.70
CA THR A 281 0.07 -13.63 -7.38
C THR A 281 0.14 -15.04 -6.81
N PHE A 282 -0.77 -15.35 -5.88
CA PHE A 282 -0.93 -16.71 -5.34
C PHE A 282 -1.59 -17.66 -6.35
N TYR A 283 -2.43 -17.12 -7.22
CA TYR A 283 -3.31 -17.87 -8.09
C TYR A 283 -3.00 -17.61 -9.55
N ASP A 284 -3.26 -18.61 -10.40
CA ASP A 284 -3.19 -18.47 -11.84
C ASP A 284 -4.11 -17.33 -12.31
N PRO A 285 -3.58 -16.27 -12.95
CA PRO A 285 -4.38 -15.16 -13.41
C PRO A 285 -5.26 -15.50 -14.63
N GLU A 286 -5.11 -16.67 -15.26
CA GLU A 286 -6.03 -17.15 -16.31
C GLU A 286 -7.28 -17.81 -15.73
N ASP A 287 -7.27 -18.16 -14.45
CA ASP A 287 -8.38 -18.80 -13.77
C ASP A 287 -9.48 -17.77 -13.45
N LYS A 288 -10.52 -17.76 -14.28
CA LYS A 288 -11.72 -16.91 -14.12
C LYS A 288 -12.62 -17.46 -13.01
N ARG A 289 -12.11 -17.44 -11.78
CA ARG A 289 -12.87 -17.76 -10.55
C ARG A 289 -13.91 -16.70 -10.21
#